data_AF-A0A259RGH1-F1
#
_entry.id   AF-A0A259RGH1-F1
#
_cell.length_a   1.000
_cell.length_b   1.000
_cell.length_c   1.000
_cell.angle_alpha   90.00
_cell.angle_beta   90.00
_cell.angle_gamma   90.00
#
_symmetry.space_group_name_H-M   'P 1'
#
loop_
_entity.id
_entity.type
_entity.pdbx_description
1 polymer ?
#
loop_
_entity_poly.entity_id
_entity_poly.type
_entity_poly.pdbx_seq_one_letter_code
_entity_poly.pdbx_strand_id
1 'polypeptide(L)'
;MGQVRTALLCLLGLVLASCATPPAPPTSSPTTLPPTSAPTAPWPATPPGTAAALTGPGVRLQPAQWADLPGWPQDDFSGVWQAFRRDCGARLPSALAAVCRRAASVPADDPQSQRAFIEAEFAPWQITASGKPDQESKGLITGYYEPVLHGSLTRVWPFVVPVWGLPADLVPRAPGADGVSGGRVAWVDGQQRVLPYWSRAQIQSDPALQAALDRHTVVWLDSAVDALFLQVQGSGLVRLPSGQTLRLSYA
;
A
#
# COMPACT_ATOMS: atom_id res chain seq x y z
N MET A 1 -65.59 -5.82 -0.26
CA MET A 1 -64.55 -4.97 -0.87
C MET A 1 -64.05 -3.83 0.03
N GLY A 2 -64.65 -3.56 1.21
CA GLY A 2 -64.21 -2.48 2.10
C GLY A 2 -62.98 -2.79 2.97
N GLN A 3 -62.83 -4.03 3.46
CA GLN A 3 -61.77 -4.35 4.44
C GLN A 3 -60.37 -4.57 3.86
N VAL A 4 -60.26 -4.95 2.59
CA VAL A 4 -58.96 -5.16 1.93
C VAL A 4 -58.28 -3.81 1.62
N ARG A 5 -59.06 -2.75 1.37
CA ARG A 5 -58.53 -1.39 1.15
C ARG A 5 -57.95 -0.76 2.42
N THR A 6 -58.55 -1.03 3.58
CA THR A 6 -58.06 -0.51 4.87
C THR A 6 -56.76 -1.18 5.30
N ALA A 7 -56.62 -2.49 5.07
CA ALA A 7 -55.38 -3.22 5.37
C ALA A 7 -54.20 -2.75 4.50
N LEU A 8 -54.44 -2.42 3.22
CA LEU A 8 -53.40 -1.95 2.30
C LEU A 8 -52.91 -0.52 2.63
N LEU A 9 -53.79 0.34 3.18
CA LEU A 9 -53.43 1.69 3.62
C LEU A 9 -52.62 1.68 4.93
N CYS A 10 -52.87 0.74 5.84
CA CYS A 10 -52.07 0.60 7.05
C CYS A 10 -50.65 0.05 6.79
N LEU A 11 -50.48 -0.84 5.80
CA LEU A 11 -49.15 -1.35 5.45
C LEU A 11 -48.27 -0.30 4.73
N LEU A 12 -48.85 0.64 3.98
CA LEU A 12 -48.07 1.73 3.34
C LEU A 12 -47.58 2.79 4.35
N GLY A 13 -48.28 2.98 5.47
CA GLY A 13 -47.87 3.92 6.52
C GLY A 13 -46.65 3.45 7.32
N LEU A 14 -46.46 2.14 7.47
CA LEU A 14 -45.34 1.55 8.23
C LEU A 14 -44.02 1.51 7.45
N VAL A 15 -44.05 1.61 6.12
CA VAL A 15 -42.83 1.61 5.27
C VAL A 15 -42.23 3.02 5.12
N LEU A 16 -42.98 4.09 5.45
CA LEU A 16 -42.52 5.48 5.33
C LEU A 16 -41.88 6.05 6.62
N ALA A 17 -41.76 5.26 7.69
CA ALA A 17 -41.17 5.69 8.97
C ALA A 17 -39.73 5.18 9.22
N SER A 18 -39.09 4.50 8.26
CA SER A 18 -37.77 3.88 8.46
C SER A 18 -36.56 4.79 8.17
N CYS A 19 -36.77 6.08 7.91
CA CYS A 19 -35.69 7.07 7.80
C CYS A 19 -35.74 8.03 8.99
N ALA A 20 -35.48 7.52 10.20
CA ALA A 20 -35.19 8.35 11.36
C ALA A 20 -33.67 8.47 11.50
N THR A 21 -33.14 9.67 11.24
CA THR A 21 -31.75 10.03 11.51
C THR A 21 -31.52 9.99 13.02
N PRO A 22 -30.45 9.34 13.53
CA PRO A 22 -30.15 9.37 14.95
C PRO A 22 -29.90 10.82 15.42
N PRO A 23 -30.26 11.17 16.66
CA PRO A 23 -29.96 12.48 17.22
C PRO A 23 -28.44 12.72 17.23
N ALA A 24 -28.03 13.94 16.92
CA ALA A 24 -26.63 14.33 17.08
C ALA A 24 -26.20 14.13 18.55
N PRO A 25 -24.98 13.62 18.80
CA PRO A 25 -24.46 13.51 20.16
C PRO A 25 -24.43 14.89 20.83
N PRO A 26 -24.65 14.97 22.15
CA PRO A 26 -24.64 16.25 22.86
C PRO A 26 -23.28 16.93 22.71
N THR A 27 -23.31 18.23 22.39
CA THR A 27 -22.15 19.09 22.34
C THR A 27 -21.50 19.12 23.72
N SER A 28 -20.38 18.42 23.88
CA SER A 28 -19.55 18.52 25.08
C SER A 28 -19.07 19.97 25.22
N SER A 29 -19.35 20.58 26.37
CA SER A 29 -18.84 21.90 26.75
C SER A 29 -17.32 21.97 26.57
N PRO A 30 -16.74 23.14 26.27
CA PRO A 30 -15.30 23.27 26.08
C PRO A 30 -14.60 22.87 27.38
N THR A 31 -13.93 21.73 27.36
CA THR A 31 -12.96 21.39 28.39
C THR A 31 -11.84 22.41 28.27
N THR A 32 -11.61 23.17 29.32
CA THR A 32 -10.47 24.07 29.47
C THR A 32 -9.21 23.27 29.14
N LEU A 33 -8.58 23.60 28.01
CA LEU A 33 -7.31 23.00 27.61
C LEU A 33 -6.29 23.22 28.75
N PRO A 34 -5.51 22.19 29.14
CA PRO A 34 -4.37 22.41 30.01
C PRO A 34 -3.40 23.39 29.33
N PRO A 35 -2.64 24.18 30.12
CA PRO A 35 -1.73 25.18 29.57
C PRO A 35 -0.77 24.53 28.58
N THR A 36 -0.73 25.11 27.38
CA THR A 36 0.21 24.83 26.30
C THR A 36 1.60 24.64 26.89
N SER A 37 2.12 23.41 26.86
CA SER A 37 3.52 23.15 27.17
C SER A 37 4.38 24.04 26.28
N ALA A 38 5.33 24.72 26.92
CA ALA A 38 6.26 25.67 26.33
C ALA A 38 6.95 25.13 25.06
N PRO A 39 7.52 26.02 24.21
CA PRO A 39 8.10 25.63 22.93
C PRO A 39 9.22 24.61 23.14
N THR A 40 9.10 23.45 22.51
CA THR A 40 10.17 22.48 22.34
C THR A 40 11.37 23.19 21.71
N ALA A 41 12.58 22.91 22.19
CA ALA A 41 13.82 23.49 21.67
C ALA A 41 13.81 23.47 20.12
N PRO A 42 14.30 24.53 19.44
CA PRO A 42 14.30 24.57 17.99
C PRO A 42 15.04 23.34 17.46
N TRP A 43 14.36 22.60 16.59
CA TRP A 43 14.94 21.46 15.90
C TRP A 43 16.28 21.86 15.27
N PRO A 44 17.31 21.00 15.34
CA PRO A 44 18.53 21.25 14.60
C PRO A 44 18.16 21.49 13.14
N ALA A 45 18.72 22.55 12.54
CA ALA A 45 18.45 22.90 11.16
C ALA A 45 18.66 21.66 10.27
N THR A 46 17.66 21.31 9.46
CA THR A 46 17.80 20.23 8.48
C THR A 46 19.05 20.46 7.65
N PRO A 47 19.93 19.44 7.50
CA PRO A 47 21.15 19.60 6.72
C PRO A 47 20.81 20.17 5.33
N PRO A 48 21.56 21.19 4.84
CA PRO A 48 21.32 21.76 3.52
C PRO A 48 21.29 20.66 2.45
N GLY A 49 20.27 20.67 1.58
CA GLY A 49 20.09 19.69 0.50
C GLY A 49 19.19 18.49 0.83
N THR A 50 18.83 18.26 2.10
CA THR A 50 17.92 17.16 2.49
C THR A 50 16.55 17.29 1.83
N ALA A 51 16.00 18.51 1.76
CA ALA A 51 14.74 18.78 1.07
C ALA A 51 14.85 18.52 -0.44
N ALA A 52 15.95 18.93 -1.08
CA ALA A 52 16.16 18.75 -2.52
C ALA A 52 16.30 17.28 -2.94
N ALA A 53 16.84 16.42 -2.08
CA ALA A 53 16.95 14.98 -2.32
C ALA A 53 15.60 14.24 -2.21
N LEU A 54 14.64 14.80 -1.46
CA LEU A 54 13.31 14.22 -1.23
C LEU A 54 12.24 14.74 -2.21
N THR A 55 12.47 15.90 -2.82
CA THR A 55 11.53 16.53 -3.75
C THR A 55 12.01 16.37 -5.19
N GLY A 56 11.43 15.42 -5.92
CA GLY A 56 11.52 15.43 -7.38
C GLY A 56 10.91 16.70 -7.99
N PRO A 57 11.01 16.90 -9.32
CA PRO A 57 10.38 18.03 -9.99
C PRO A 57 8.89 18.11 -9.64
N GLY A 58 8.39 19.27 -9.23
CA GLY A 58 6.97 19.46 -8.92
C GLY A 58 6.58 19.26 -7.45
N VAL A 59 7.52 18.99 -6.54
CA VAL A 59 7.23 18.82 -5.09
C VAL A 59 7.90 19.94 -4.28
N ARG A 60 7.20 20.48 -3.29
CA ARG A 60 7.76 21.40 -2.28
C ARG A 60 7.44 20.88 -0.88
N LEU A 61 8.45 20.89 -0.02
CA LEU A 61 8.31 20.59 1.42
C LEU A 61 8.27 21.90 2.20
N GLN A 62 7.24 22.09 3.00
CA GLN A 62 7.10 23.22 3.92
C GLN A 62 7.16 22.69 5.37
N PRO A 63 7.94 23.30 6.26
CA PRO A 63 7.89 22.94 7.68
C PRO A 63 6.46 23.06 8.21
N ALA A 64 6.01 22.08 8.99
CA ALA A 64 4.70 22.10 9.65
C ALA A 64 4.87 21.85 11.15
N GLN A 65 3.77 21.95 11.90
CA GLN A 65 3.68 21.63 13.32
C GLN A 65 2.76 20.42 13.53
N TRP A 66 2.92 19.72 14.66
CA TRP A 66 2.03 18.61 15.03
C TRP A 66 0.56 19.05 15.15
N ALA A 67 0.32 20.30 15.55
CA ALA A 67 -1.01 20.89 15.60
C ALA A 67 -1.65 21.13 14.22
N ASP A 68 -0.85 21.15 13.14
CA ASP A 68 -1.35 21.31 11.77
C ASP A 68 -1.92 20.00 11.21
N LEU A 69 -1.66 18.86 11.87
CA LEU A 69 -2.17 17.54 11.47
C LEU A 69 -3.58 17.32 12.03
N PRO A 70 -4.62 17.28 11.17
CA PRO A 70 -5.98 17.09 11.65
C PRO A 70 -6.15 15.73 12.34
N GLY A 71 -6.70 15.74 13.55
CA GLY A 71 -6.94 14.53 14.32
C GLY A 71 -5.72 13.93 15.01
N TRP A 72 -4.54 14.59 14.94
CA TRP A 72 -3.31 14.06 15.54
C TRP A 72 -3.53 13.61 16.99
N PRO A 73 -3.99 14.44 17.95
CA PRO A 73 -4.13 14.02 19.35
C PRO A 73 -5.06 12.83 19.59
N GLN A 74 -5.96 12.54 18.65
CA GLN A 74 -6.96 11.47 18.74
C GLN A 74 -6.53 10.18 18.03
N ASP A 75 -5.43 10.20 17.28
CA ASP A 75 -5.00 9.06 16.47
C ASP A 75 -4.63 7.84 17.34
N ASP A 76 -4.96 6.63 16.86
CA ASP A 76 -4.65 5.39 17.57
C ASP A 76 -3.20 4.95 17.28
N PHE A 77 -2.34 5.20 18.26
CA PHE A 77 -0.93 4.90 18.15
C PHE A 77 -0.56 3.42 18.31
N SER A 78 -1.49 2.57 18.77
CA SER A 78 -1.17 1.16 19.03
C SER A 78 -0.80 0.41 17.73
N GLY A 79 -1.59 0.60 16.66
CA GLY A 79 -1.31 0.05 15.33
C GLY A 79 -0.08 0.70 14.66
N VAL A 80 0.07 2.02 14.82
CA VAL A 80 1.22 2.78 14.29
C VAL A 80 2.53 2.30 14.89
N TRP A 81 2.57 2.10 16.21
CA TRP A 81 3.77 1.68 16.91
C TRP A 81 4.18 0.25 16.56
N GLN A 82 3.22 -0.66 16.38
CA GLN A 82 3.50 -2.02 15.93
C GLN A 82 4.14 -2.02 14.53
N ALA A 83 3.64 -1.20 13.61
CA ALA A 83 4.20 -1.04 12.27
C ALA A 83 5.62 -0.45 12.33
N PHE A 84 5.80 0.65 13.07
CA PHE A 84 7.10 1.32 13.24
C PHE A 84 8.17 0.37 13.77
N ARG A 85 7.86 -0.42 14.81
CA ARG A 85 8.80 -1.40 15.38
C ARG A 85 9.13 -2.54 14.42
N ARG A 86 8.18 -2.95 13.57
CA ARG A 86 8.42 -3.98 12.53
C ARG A 86 9.41 -3.46 11.50
N ASP A 87 9.24 -2.21 11.06
CA ASP A 87 10.11 -1.57 10.06
C ASP A 87 11.53 -1.34 10.57
N CYS A 88 11.71 -1.18 11.88
CA CYS A 88 13.03 -1.15 12.51
C CYS A 88 13.86 -2.44 12.33
N GLY A 89 13.24 -3.56 11.90
CA GLY A 89 13.95 -4.78 11.51
C GLY A 89 14.53 -4.75 10.09
N ALA A 90 14.20 -3.74 9.28
CA ALA A 90 14.71 -3.60 7.92
C ALA A 90 16.15 -3.06 7.88
N ARG A 91 16.79 -3.16 6.71
CA ARG A 91 18.09 -2.51 6.47
C ARG A 91 17.87 -1.01 6.26
N LEU A 92 18.09 -0.22 7.32
CA LEU A 92 17.83 1.22 7.31
C LEU A 92 19.13 2.06 7.19
N PRO A 93 19.04 3.31 6.66
CA PRO A 93 20.09 4.31 6.79
C PRO A 93 20.46 4.55 8.26
N SER A 94 21.71 4.96 8.52
CA SER A 94 22.27 5.09 9.87
C SER A 94 21.45 6.01 10.79
N ALA A 95 20.90 7.10 10.25
CA ALA A 95 20.05 8.04 10.99
C ALA A 95 18.78 7.36 11.51
N LEU A 96 18.04 6.66 10.65
CA LEU A 96 16.82 5.93 11.03
C LEU A 96 17.13 4.73 11.93
N ALA A 97 18.23 4.02 11.67
CA ALA A 97 18.67 2.94 12.55
C ALA A 97 18.97 3.44 13.98
N ALA A 98 19.47 4.67 14.14
CA ALA A 98 19.69 5.28 15.45
C ALA A 98 18.37 5.62 16.17
N VAL A 99 17.37 6.14 15.45
CA VAL A 99 16.02 6.34 15.99
C VAL A 99 15.43 5.02 16.46
N CYS A 100 15.51 3.97 15.64
CA CYS A 100 15.03 2.63 15.98
C CYS A 100 15.67 2.05 17.25
N ARG A 101 16.96 2.32 17.50
CA ARG A 101 17.60 1.92 18.77
C ARG A 101 17.01 2.63 19.98
N ARG A 102 16.69 3.94 19.87
CA ARG A 102 16.03 4.68 20.95
C ARG A 102 14.57 4.25 21.15
N ALA A 103 13.88 3.90 20.08
CA ALA A 103 12.51 3.39 20.14
C ALA A 103 12.39 2.10 20.97
N ALA A 104 13.47 1.31 21.07
CA ALA A 104 13.47 0.06 21.81
C ALA A 104 13.19 0.21 23.32
N SER A 105 13.39 1.41 23.91
CA SER A 105 13.08 1.68 25.31
C SER A 105 11.66 2.22 25.56
N VAL A 106 10.87 2.46 24.51
CA VAL A 106 9.51 2.97 24.65
C VAL A 106 8.54 1.81 24.89
N PRO A 107 7.66 1.87 25.91
CA PRO A 107 6.70 0.81 26.19
C PRO A 107 5.76 0.56 25.00
N ALA A 108 5.47 -0.73 24.74
CA ALA A 108 4.64 -1.13 23.60
C ALA A 108 3.14 -0.94 23.83
N ASP A 109 2.74 -0.76 25.09
CA ASP A 109 1.37 -0.65 25.59
C ASP A 109 1.05 0.76 26.13
N ASP A 110 1.88 1.76 25.79
CA ASP A 110 1.69 3.16 26.17
C ASP A 110 1.63 4.07 24.93
N PRO A 111 0.44 4.28 24.33
CA PRO A 111 0.25 5.16 23.19
C PRO A 111 0.73 6.61 23.42
N GLN A 112 0.71 7.10 24.66
CA GLN A 112 1.14 8.46 24.97
C GLN A 112 2.66 8.58 24.87
N SER A 113 3.40 7.64 25.46
CA SER A 113 4.86 7.58 25.31
C SER A 113 5.30 7.36 23.86
N GLN A 114 4.54 6.56 23.10
CA GLN A 114 4.79 6.31 21.67
C GLN A 114 4.62 7.57 20.82
N ARG A 115 3.54 8.31 21.06
CA ARG A 115 3.31 9.62 20.42
C ARG A 115 4.41 10.61 20.79
N ALA A 116 4.73 10.74 22.08
CA ALA A 116 5.78 11.64 22.55
C ALA A 116 7.15 11.29 21.93
N PHE A 117 7.44 10.01 21.72
CA PHE A 117 8.64 9.58 21.01
C PHE A 117 8.65 10.04 19.55
N ILE A 118 7.55 9.84 18.81
CA ILE A 118 7.45 10.33 17.42
C ILE A 118 7.60 11.86 17.37
N GLU A 119 6.97 12.58 18.29
CA GLU A 119 7.08 14.04 18.39
C GLU A 119 8.48 14.54 18.74
N ALA A 120 9.29 13.73 19.43
CA ALA A 120 10.66 14.07 19.80
C ALA A 120 11.71 13.70 18.74
N GLU A 121 11.40 12.71 17.87
CA GLU A 121 12.35 12.14 16.91
C GLU A 121 12.10 12.59 15.47
N PHE A 122 10.88 13.06 15.16
CA PHE A 122 10.48 13.50 13.84
C PHE A 122 9.90 14.92 13.84
N ALA A 123 10.03 15.60 12.71
CA ALA A 123 9.36 16.86 12.46
C ALA A 123 8.37 16.69 11.30
N PRO A 124 7.13 17.21 11.40
CA PRO A 124 6.18 17.14 10.30
C PRO A 124 6.54 18.13 9.19
N TRP A 125 6.39 17.68 7.93
CA TRP A 125 6.59 18.49 6.74
C TRP A 125 5.37 18.39 5.83
N GLN A 126 4.78 19.52 5.48
CA GLN A 126 3.68 19.57 4.53
C GLN A 126 4.23 19.44 3.10
N ILE A 127 3.66 18.50 2.34
CA ILE A 127 3.97 18.28 0.94
C ILE A 127 2.99 19.09 0.09
N THR A 128 3.49 19.95 -0.79
CA THR A 128 2.68 20.72 -1.76
C THR A 128 3.17 20.47 -3.18
N ALA A 129 2.25 20.50 -4.14
CA ALA A 129 2.60 20.45 -5.56
C ALA A 129 3.04 21.83 -6.05
N SER A 130 4.12 21.92 -6.83
CA SER A 130 4.52 23.16 -7.51
C SER A 130 3.99 23.18 -8.95
N GLY A 131 3.51 24.34 -9.39
CA GLY A 131 3.10 24.57 -10.79
C GLY A 131 1.61 24.39 -11.11
N LYS A 132 0.75 24.13 -10.12
CA LYS A 132 -0.72 24.10 -10.29
C LYS A 132 -1.44 24.81 -9.13
N PRO A 133 -1.81 26.10 -9.28
CA PRO A 133 -2.40 26.93 -8.22
C PRO A 133 -3.64 26.30 -7.56
N ASP A 134 -4.48 25.59 -8.32
CA ASP A 134 -5.74 25.03 -7.83
C ASP A 134 -5.60 23.67 -7.12
N GLN A 135 -4.39 23.10 -7.08
CA GLN A 135 -4.11 21.79 -6.47
C GLN A 135 -2.96 21.82 -5.45
N GLU A 136 -2.50 23.00 -5.02
CA GLU A 136 -1.29 23.13 -4.19
C GLU A 136 -1.35 22.33 -2.87
N SER A 137 -2.55 22.02 -2.35
CA SER A 137 -2.72 21.32 -1.06
C SER A 137 -3.60 20.06 -1.10
N LYS A 138 -3.89 19.51 -2.28
CA LYS A 138 -4.71 18.29 -2.42
C LYS A 138 -3.88 17.14 -2.98
N GLY A 139 -3.90 16.00 -2.29
CA GLY A 139 -3.35 14.73 -2.76
C GLY A 139 -4.43 13.74 -3.16
N LEU A 140 -4.06 12.74 -3.96
CA LEU A 140 -4.90 11.58 -4.25
C LEU A 140 -4.48 10.42 -3.32
N ILE A 141 -5.41 9.93 -2.52
CA ILE A 141 -5.23 8.69 -1.73
C ILE A 141 -5.94 7.56 -2.49
N THR A 142 -5.23 6.47 -2.73
CA THR A 142 -5.76 5.23 -3.29
C THR A 142 -5.54 4.07 -2.31
N GLY A 143 -6.18 2.94 -2.55
CA GLY A 143 -6.01 1.72 -1.76
C GLY A 143 -5.38 0.60 -2.59
N TYR A 144 -4.56 -0.22 -1.94
CA TYR A 144 -4.10 -1.51 -2.47
C TYR A 144 -4.33 -2.60 -1.42
N TYR A 145 -4.36 -3.86 -1.84
CA TYR A 145 -4.52 -5.01 -0.95
C TYR A 145 -3.72 -6.22 -1.48
N GLU A 146 -3.55 -7.22 -0.60
CA GLU A 146 -3.00 -8.53 -0.93
C GLU A 146 -4.18 -9.51 -1.15
N PRO A 147 -4.53 -9.87 -2.40
CA PRO A 147 -5.64 -10.77 -2.71
C PRO A 147 -5.41 -12.17 -2.13
N VAL A 148 -6.51 -12.80 -1.70
CA VAL A 148 -6.54 -14.21 -1.35
C VAL A 148 -7.05 -14.99 -2.56
N LEU A 149 -6.27 -15.97 -3.00
CA LEU A 149 -6.47 -16.75 -4.23
C LEU A 149 -6.54 -18.24 -3.88
N HIS A 150 -7.02 -19.07 -4.81
CA HIS A 150 -6.96 -20.53 -4.66
C HIS A 150 -5.96 -21.12 -5.66
N GLY A 151 -5.17 -22.08 -5.19
CA GLY A 151 -4.17 -22.69 -6.06
C GLY A 151 -3.66 -24.03 -5.60
N SER A 152 -2.88 -24.68 -6.44
CA SER A 152 -2.24 -25.96 -6.20
C SER A 152 -0.78 -25.92 -6.63
N LEU A 153 0.08 -26.62 -5.88
CA LEU A 153 1.49 -26.81 -6.26
C LEU A 153 1.64 -27.77 -7.46
N THR A 154 0.60 -28.55 -7.76
CA THR A 154 0.55 -29.44 -8.92
C THR A 154 -0.54 -29.00 -9.88
N ARG A 155 -0.28 -29.12 -11.18
CA ARG A 155 -1.27 -28.83 -12.22
C ARG A 155 -2.35 -29.91 -12.21
N VAL A 156 -3.56 -29.53 -11.84
CA VAL A 156 -4.73 -30.43 -11.78
C VAL A 156 -5.97 -29.58 -11.93
N TRP A 157 -7.00 -30.07 -12.60
CA TRP A 157 -8.25 -29.31 -12.72
C TRP A 157 -8.87 -29.04 -11.33
N PRO A 158 -9.29 -27.80 -10.99
CA PRO A 158 -9.36 -26.60 -11.85
C PRO A 158 -8.09 -25.72 -11.87
N PHE A 159 -7.08 -26.03 -11.05
CA PHE A 159 -5.79 -25.34 -10.95
C PHE A 159 -4.89 -25.55 -12.21
N VAL A 160 -5.17 -24.78 -13.25
CA VAL A 160 -4.51 -24.90 -14.58
C VAL A 160 -3.88 -23.61 -15.07
N VAL A 161 -3.96 -22.52 -14.31
CA VAL A 161 -3.37 -21.21 -14.66
C VAL A 161 -2.03 -21.04 -13.96
N PRO A 162 -0.89 -21.02 -14.66
CA PRO A 162 0.40 -20.94 -13.99
C PRO A 162 0.69 -19.52 -13.47
N VAL A 163 1.27 -19.45 -12.29
CA VAL A 163 2.04 -18.29 -11.83
C VAL A 163 3.51 -18.69 -11.90
N TRP A 164 4.26 -18.02 -12.78
CA TRP A 164 5.68 -18.28 -12.95
C TRP A 164 6.52 -17.43 -11.98
N GLY A 165 7.58 -18.02 -11.45
CA GLY A 165 8.69 -17.28 -10.84
C GLY A 165 9.57 -16.62 -11.91
N LEU A 166 10.66 -16.00 -11.47
CA LEU A 166 11.58 -15.29 -12.35
C LEU A 166 12.27 -16.28 -13.32
N PRO A 167 12.08 -16.15 -14.65
CA PRO A 167 12.75 -17.04 -15.59
C PRO A 167 14.27 -16.85 -15.56
N ALA A 168 15.03 -17.96 -15.61
CA ALA A 168 16.49 -17.93 -15.55
C ALA A 168 17.18 -17.17 -16.70
N ASP A 169 16.48 -16.92 -17.81
CA ASP A 169 16.97 -16.18 -18.97
C ASP A 169 16.56 -14.69 -18.96
N LEU A 170 15.81 -14.24 -17.95
CA LEU A 170 15.51 -12.82 -17.74
C LEU A 170 16.76 -12.12 -17.18
N VAL A 171 17.31 -11.20 -17.95
CA VAL A 171 18.48 -10.40 -17.57
C VAL A 171 18.12 -8.92 -17.41
N PRO A 172 18.78 -8.18 -16.51
CA PRO A 172 18.58 -6.74 -16.42
C PRO A 172 18.93 -6.02 -17.73
N ARG A 173 18.15 -5.01 -18.10
CA ARG A 173 18.36 -4.15 -19.27
C ARG A 173 18.02 -2.70 -18.89
N ALA A 174 18.80 -1.73 -19.37
CA ALA A 174 18.39 -0.33 -19.26
C ALA A 174 17.10 -0.12 -20.09
N PRO A 175 16.03 0.48 -19.51
CA PRO A 175 14.78 0.67 -20.24
C PRO A 175 15.03 1.50 -21.50
N GLY A 176 14.60 0.97 -22.65
CA GLY A 176 14.63 1.70 -23.92
C GLY A 176 13.42 2.61 -24.07
N ALA A 177 13.14 3.04 -25.30
CA ALA A 177 11.90 3.76 -25.62
C ALA A 177 10.63 2.93 -25.35
N ASP A 178 10.78 1.61 -25.21
CA ASP A 178 9.74 0.65 -24.84
C ASP A 178 9.39 0.66 -23.34
N GLY A 179 10.21 1.31 -22.50
CA GLY A 179 10.06 1.32 -21.04
C GLY A 179 10.34 -0.03 -20.35
N VAL A 180 10.82 -1.05 -21.09
CA VAL A 180 11.01 -2.41 -20.56
C VAL A 180 12.41 -2.57 -19.97
N SER A 181 12.49 -2.73 -18.65
CA SER A 181 13.75 -2.93 -17.91
C SER A 181 14.23 -4.40 -17.85
N GLY A 182 13.39 -5.34 -18.28
CA GLY A 182 13.77 -6.75 -18.45
C GLY A 182 14.29 -7.04 -19.87
N GLY A 183 15.31 -7.86 -19.99
CA GLY A 183 15.92 -8.25 -21.25
C GLY A 183 16.06 -9.76 -21.41
N ARG A 184 16.20 -10.21 -22.66
CA ARG A 184 16.58 -11.57 -23.05
C ARG A 184 17.78 -11.54 -23.97
N VAL A 185 18.68 -12.52 -23.83
CA VAL A 185 19.81 -12.68 -24.74
C VAL A 185 19.33 -13.31 -26.04
N ALA A 186 19.66 -12.71 -27.17
CA ALA A 186 19.38 -13.24 -28.49
C ALA A 186 20.57 -13.03 -29.44
N TRP A 187 20.70 -13.88 -30.44
CA TRP A 187 21.66 -13.70 -31.52
C TRP A 187 20.98 -13.00 -32.69
N VAL A 188 21.49 -11.83 -33.07
CA VAL A 188 21.01 -11.02 -34.18
C VAL A 188 22.20 -10.68 -35.06
N ASP A 189 22.13 -11.06 -36.34
CA ASP A 189 23.21 -10.85 -37.32
C ASP A 189 24.58 -11.40 -36.86
N GLY A 190 24.58 -12.57 -36.23
CA GLY A 190 25.79 -13.21 -35.71
C GLY A 190 26.39 -12.55 -34.46
N GLN A 191 25.71 -11.55 -33.88
CA GLN A 191 26.13 -10.88 -32.65
C GLN A 191 25.14 -11.13 -31.53
N GLN A 192 25.65 -11.34 -30.32
CA GLN A 192 24.83 -11.41 -29.13
C GLN A 192 24.30 -10.02 -28.77
N ARG A 193 22.98 -9.90 -28.61
CA ARG A 193 22.29 -8.68 -28.20
C ARG A 193 21.33 -8.96 -27.06
N VAL A 194 21.06 -7.95 -26.25
CA VAL A 194 20.01 -7.99 -25.23
C VAL A 194 18.77 -7.30 -25.78
N LEU A 195 17.77 -8.09 -26.14
CA LEU A 195 16.46 -7.60 -26.59
C LEU A 195 15.52 -7.40 -25.38
N PRO A 196 14.44 -6.61 -25.49
CA PRO A 196 13.42 -6.54 -24.43
C PRO A 196 12.90 -7.93 -24.08
N TYR A 197 12.52 -8.19 -22.83
CA TYR A 197 11.88 -9.48 -22.52
C TYR A 197 10.51 -9.61 -23.20
N TRP A 198 9.98 -10.82 -23.23
CA TRP A 198 8.69 -11.11 -23.86
C TRP A 198 7.55 -10.34 -23.21
N SER A 199 6.68 -9.76 -24.03
CA SER A 199 5.44 -9.13 -23.54
C SER A 199 4.40 -10.18 -23.14
N ARG A 200 3.40 -9.76 -22.36
CA ARG A 200 2.25 -10.62 -22.01
C ARG A 200 1.58 -11.22 -23.25
N ALA A 201 1.38 -10.41 -24.29
CA ALA A 201 0.76 -10.85 -25.53
C ALA A 201 1.61 -11.92 -26.25
N GLN A 202 2.93 -11.71 -26.31
CA GLN A 202 3.86 -12.67 -26.93
C GLN A 202 3.85 -14.01 -26.19
N ILE A 203 3.92 -13.98 -24.86
CA ILE A 203 3.83 -15.17 -24.01
C ILE A 203 2.50 -15.90 -24.24
N GLN A 204 1.39 -15.18 -24.30
CA GLN A 204 0.06 -15.78 -24.47
C GLN A 204 -0.15 -16.39 -25.87
N SER A 205 0.49 -15.83 -26.90
CA SER A 205 0.36 -16.30 -28.27
C SER A 205 1.26 -17.47 -28.66
N ASP A 206 2.28 -17.78 -27.86
CA ASP A 206 3.30 -18.79 -28.19
C ASP A 206 3.28 -19.97 -27.19
N PRO A 207 2.71 -21.13 -27.58
CA PRO A 207 2.68 -22.32 -26.73
C PRO A 207 4.07 -22.87 -26.38
N ALA A 208 5.08 -22.71 -27.24
CA ALA A 208 6.43 -23.17 -26.95
C ALA A 208 7.08 -22.29 -25.87
N LEU A 209 6.82 -20.98 -25.92
CA LEU A 209 7.24 -20.05 -24.87
C LEU A 209 6.53 -20.34 -23.54
N GLN A 210 5.22 -20.64 -23.55
CA GLN A 210 4.52 -21.06 -22.33
C GLN A 210 5.10 -22.34 -21.74
N ALA A 211 5.31 -23.37 -22.58
CA ALA A 211 5.93 -24.61 -22.14
C ALA A 211 7.34 -24.38 -21.57
N ALA A 212 8.09 -23.44 -22.15
CA ALA A 212 9.38 -23.03 -21.61
C ALA A 212 9.22 -22.38 -20.22
N LEU A 213 8.25 -21.49 -20.02
CA LEU A 213 8.02 -20.82 -18.74
C LEU A 213 7.44 -21.73 -17.66
N ASP A 214 6.66 -22.75 -18.04
CA ASP A 214 5.98 -23.67 -17.11
C ASP A 214 6.95 -24.38 -16.16
N ARG A 215 8.21 -24.57 -16.55
CA ARG A 215 9.27 -25.12 -15.66
C ARG A 215 9.58 -24.24 -14.45
N HIS A 216 9.21 -22.97 -14.50
CA HIS A 216 9.38 -21.97 -13.44
C HIS A 216 8.07 -21.73 -12.67
N THR A 217 7.04 -22.55 -12.86
CA THR A 217 5.76 -22.37 -12.16
C THR A 217 5.95 -22.54 -10.65
N VAL A 218 5.52 -21.54 -9.89
CA VAL A 218 5.52 -21.58 -8.42
C VAL A 218 4.20 -22.11 -7.86
N VAL A 219 3.09 -21.84 -8.53
CA VAL A 219 1.75 -22.33 -8.17
C VAL A 219 0.82 -22.26 -9.39
N TRP A 220 -0.19 -23.12 -9.42
CA TRP A 220 -1.26 -23.09 -10.40
C TRP A 220 -2.54 -22.54 -9.75
N LEU A 221 -3.13 -21.50 -10.32
CA LEU A 221 -4.40 -20.92 -9.88
C LEU A 221 -5.58 -21.50 -10.67
N ASP A 222 -6.78 -21.37 -10.12
CA ASP A 222 -8.04 -21.78 -10.74
C ASP A 222 -8.67 -20.71 -11.66
N SER A 223 -8.22 -19.44 -11.54
CA SER A 223 -8.77 -18.30 -12.28
C SER A 223 -7.66 -17.48 -12.98
N ALA A 224 -7.81 -17.28 -14.29
CA ALA A 224 -6.93 -16.42 -15.07
C ALA A 224 -7.14 -14.92 -14.78
N VAL A 225 -8.34 -14.56 -14.31
CA VAL A 225 -8.66 -13.20 -13.86
C VAL A 225 -7.93 -12.91 -12.56
N ASP A 226 -7.95 -13.85 -11.63
CA ASP A 226 -7.27 -13.76 -10.34
C ASP A 226 -5.75 -13.66 -10.54
N ALA A 227 -5.18 -14.44 -11.46
CA ALA A 227 -3.78 -14.32 -11.84
C ALA A 227 -3.43 -12.92 -12.39
N LEU A 228 -4.33 -12.31 -13.18
CA LEU A 228 -4.15 -10.94 -13.66
C LEU A 228 -4.21 -9.93 -12.50
N PHE A 229 -5.17 -10.05 -11.58
CA PHE A 229 -5.23 -9.16 -10.42
C PHE A 229 -4.03 -9.31 -9.49
N LEU A 230 -3.53 -10.54 -9.28
CA LEU A 230 -2.28 -10.78 -8.59
C LEU A 230 -1.11 -10.01 -9.24
N GLN A 231 -1.02 -10.04 -10.57
CA GLN A 231 0.01 -9.29 -11.32
C GLN A 231 -0.12 -7.77 -11.15
N VAL A 232 -1.35 -7.24 -11.11
CA VAL A 232 -1.62 -5.81 -10.90
C VAL A 232 -1.29 -5.39 -9.46
N GLN A 233 -1.67 -6.20 -8.47
CA GLN A 233 -1.42 -5.90 -7.05
C GLN A 233 0.03 -6.14 -6.63
N GLY A 234 0.76 -7.00 -7.35
CA GLY A 234 2.17 -7.31 -7.12
C GLY A 234 2.45 -8.26 -5.93
N SER A 235 1.42 -8.68 -5.20
CA SER A 235 1.52 -9.66 -4.12
C SER A 235 0.18 -10.34 -3.88
N GLY A 236 0.17 -11.50 -3.21
CA GLY A 236 -1.05 -12.25 -2.91
C GLY A 236 -0.83 -13.44 -1.97
N LEU A 237 -1.91 -13.95 -1.39
CA LEU A 237 -1.94 -15.16 -0.56
C LEU A 237 -2.70 -16.26 -1.28
N VAL A 238 -2.06 -17.38 -1.57
CA VAL A 238 -2.67 -18.53 -2.23
C VAL A 238 -3.02 -19.59 -1.20
N ARG A 239 -4.31 -19.88 -1.04
CA ARG A 239 -4.81 -20.99 -0.23
C ARG A 239 -4.70 -22.29 -1.01
N LEU A 240 -3.98 -23.24 -0.43
CA LEU A 240 -3.80 -24.59 -0.98
C LEU A 240 -4.89 -25.54 -0.46
N PRO A 241 -5.22 -26.63 -1.20
CA PRO A 241 -6.15 -27.66 -0.74
C PRO A 241 -5.75 -28.31 0.61
N SER A 242 -4.47 -28.28 0.96
CA SER A 242 -3.96 -28.76 2.25
C SER A 242 -4.32 -27.87 3.44
N GLY A 243 -4.90 -26.68 3.21
CA GLY A 243 -5.14 -25.65 4.22
C GLY A 243 -3.94 -24.75 4.48
N GLN A 244 -2.79 -25.02 3.86
CA GLN A 244 -1.63 -24.12 3.91
C GLN A 244 -1.84 -22.88 3.03
N THR A 245 -1.15 -21.79 3.40
CA THR A 245 -1.14 -20.55 2.62
C THR A 245 0.26 -20.28 2.09
N LEU A 246 0.38 -20.10 0.78
CA LEU A 246 1.60 -19.64 0.12
C LEU A 246 1.51 -18.13 -0.11
N ARG A 247 2.49 -17.37 0.37
CA ARG A 247 2.59 -15.93 0.08
C ARG A 247 3.43 -15.70 -1.18
N LEU A 248 2.89 -14.94 -2.12
CA LEU A 248 3.55 -14.52 -3.34
C LEU A 248 3.85 -13.02 -3.28
N SER A 249 5.05 -12.64 -3.68
CA SER A 249 5.50 -11.26 -3.77
C SER A 249 6.20 -11.04 -5.11
N TYR A 250 6.17 -9.80 -5.60
CA TYR A 250 6.97 -9.36 -6.75
C TYR A 250 8.45 -9.74 -6.56
N ALA A 251 9.08 -10.19 -7.65
CA ALA A 251 10.46 -10.69 -7.69
C ALA A 251 11.31 -9.86 -8.67
#